data_AF-A0A961C9Q2-F1
#
_entry.id   AF-A0A961C9Q2-F1
#
_cell.length_a   1.000
_cell.length_b   1.000
_cell.length_c   1.000
_cell.angle_alpha   90.00
_cell.angle_beta   90.00
_cell.angle_gamma   90.00
#
_symmetry.space_group_name_H-M   'P 1'
#
loop_
_entity.id
_entity.type
_entity.pdbx_description
1 polymer ?
#
loop_
_entity_poly.entity_id
_entity_poly.type
_entity_poly.pdbx_seq_one_letter_code
_entity_poly.pdbx_strand_id
1 'polypeptide(L)'
;ELLAAAIKASTPDEFDQLFAEHGFEGDAADILNTVGGHLVERNRNDDASTLLLEAFVAARRDPDVAAMLRSQFDDRRARLADLIDAGKDAGMIDTDVDTQAIVHFAHAVGLGFLLYGAIDVKHPDTASWEQVVARVV
;
A
#
# COMPACT_ATOMS: atom_id res chain seq x y z
N GLU A 1 -21.15 10.94 4.51
CA GLU A 1 -20.85 12.33 4.13
C GLU A 1 -19.67 13.04 4.83
N LEU A 2 -19.43 12.97 6.15
CA LEU A 2 -18.22 13.61 6.74
C LEU A 2 -16.97 12.71 6.80
N LEU A 3 -17.15 11.43 7.16
CA LEU A 3 -16.06 10.44 7.21
C LEU A 3 -15.42 10.20 5.83
N ALA A 4 -16.25 10.15 4.79
CA ALA A 4 -15.79 9.96 3.41
C ALA A 4 -14.91 11.10 2.89
N ALA A 5 -15.33 12.34 3.19
CA ALA A 5 -14.57 13.53 2.82
C ALA A 5 -13.23 13.61 3.58
N ALA A 6 -13.22 13.24 4.86
CA ALA A 6 -12.00 13.20 5.67
C ALA A 6 -11.00 12.16 5.14
N ILE A 7 -11.44 10.94 4.82
CA ILE A 7 -10.58 9.88 4.25
C ILE A 7 -9.98 10.33 2.91
N LYS A 8 -10.77 10.98 2.05
CA LYS A 8 -10.29 11.48 0.75
C LYS A 8 -9.25 12.60 0.90
N ALA A 9 -9.40 13.47 1.90
CA ALA A 9 -8.46 14.57 2.15
C ALA A 9 -7.15 14.12 2.82
N SER A 10 -7.18 13.03 3.58
CA SER A 10 -6.00 12.46 4.25
C SER A 10 -5.15 11.53 3.37
N THR A 11 -5.51 11.34 2.09
CA THR A 11 -4.78 10.49 1.15
C THR A 11 -4.12 11.35 0.07
N PRO A 12 -2.85 11.78 0.23
CA PRO A 12 -2.12 12.44 -0.86
C PRO A 12 -1.90 11.48 -2.05
N ASP A 13 -1.69 12.03 -3.25
CA ASP A 13 -1.17 11.31 -4.43
C ASP A 13 0.32 10.98 -4.24
N GLU A 14 0.58 10.14 -3.25
CA GLU A 14 1.91 9.76 -2.78
C GLU A 14 2.72 9.02 -3.83
N PHE A 15 2.07 8.33 -4.77
CA PHE A 15 2.76 7.66 -5.87
C PHE A 15 3.48 8.67 -6.75
N ASP A 16 2.86 9.81 -7.07
CA ASP A 16 3.47 10.85 -7.90
C ASP A 16 4.67 11.49 -7.18
N GLN A 17 4.57 11.66 -5.85
CA GLN A 17 5.67 12.15 -5.03
C GLN A 17 6.81 11.11 -4.90
N LEU A 18 6.47 9.83 -4.81
CA LEU A 18 7.40 8.70 -4.81
C LEU A 18 8.26 8.66 -6.07
N PHE A 19 7.62 8.81 -7.23
CA PHE A 19 8.31 8.88 -8.53
C PHE A 19 9.19 10.12 -8.67
N ALA A 20 8.84 11.23 -8.00
CA ALA A 20 9.60 12.46 -8.04
C ALA A 20 10.83 12.43 -7.11
N GLU A 21 10.74 11.74 -5.97
CA GLU A 21 11.78 11.71 -4.94
C GLU A 21 12.76 10.53 -5.09
N HIS A 22 12.30 9.37 -5.56
CA HIS A 22 13.14 8.20 -5.79
C HIS A 22 13.28 7.96 -7.29
N GLY A 23 14.42 8.39 -7.86
CA GLY A 23 14.82 7.95 -9.19
C GLY A 23 15.04 6.44 -9.15
N PHE A 24 14.07 5.67 -9.63
CA PHE A 24 14.15 4.22 -9.69
C PHE A 24 15.40 3.80 -10.48
N GLU A 25 16.43 3.33 -9.78
CA GLU A 25 17.68 2.81 -10.38
C GLU A 25 17.55 1.35 -10.85
N GLY A 26 16.31 0.84 -11.00
CA GLY A 26 16.03 -0.33 -11.83
C GLY A 26 16.14 -1.71 -11.16
N ASP A 27 15.75 -1.85 -9.89
CA ASP A 27 15.53 -3.16 -9.26
C ASP A 27 14.06 -3.33 -8.82
N ALA A 28 13.45 -4.51 -9.06
CA ALA A 28 12.10 -4.83 -8.57
C ALA A 28 12.05 -4.88 -7.03
N ALA A 29 13.18 -5.17 -6.40
CA ALA A 29 13.35 -5.01 -4.96
C ALA A 29 13.04 -3.55 -4.55
N ASP A 30 13.43 -2.55 -5.35
CA ASP A 30 13.17 -1.15 -5.03
C ASP A 30 11.68 -0.79 -5.14
N ILE A 31 10.91 -1.37 -6.05
CA ILE A 31 9.46 -1.10 -6.13
C ILE A 31 8.75 -1.65 -4.89
N LEU A 32 9.02 -2.89 -4.49
CA LEU A 32 8.40 -3.50 -3.31
C LEU A 32 9.01 -3.03 -1.98
N ASN A 33 10.29 -2.61 -1.97
CA ASN A 33 10.94 -1.96 -0.83
C ASN A 33 10.45 -0.53 -0.65
N THR A 34 10.22 0.21 -1.72
CA THR A 34 9.70 1.57 -1.64
C THR A 34 8.22 1.53 -1.24
N VAL A 35 7.42 0.65 -1.85
CA VAL A 35 6.02 0.42 -1.44
C VAL A 35 5.95 -0.13 -0.01
N GLY A 36 6.80 -1.09 0.35
CA GLY A 36 6.82 -1.73 1.66
C GLY A 36 7.42 -0.88 2.79
N GLY A 37 8.47 -0.12 2.49
CA GLY A 37 9.15 0.81 3.40
C GLY A 37 8.25 1.97 3.79
N HIS A 38 7.50 2.55 2.84
CA HIS A 38 6.50 3.57 3.17
C HIS A 38 5.28 3.02 3.92
N LEU A 39 4.88 1.76 3.68
CA LEU A 39 3.85 1.10 4.51
C LEU A 39 4.31 0.92 5.96
N VAL A 40 5.60 0.70 6.20
CA VAL A 40 6.21 0.59 7.54
C VAL A 40 6.39 1.98 8.19
N GLU A 41 6.82 2.98 7.43
CA GLU A 41 7.06 4.33 7.94
C GLU A 41 5.77 5.08 8.29
N ARG A 42 4.70 4.90 7.51
CA ARG A 42 3.40 5.55 7.75
C ARG A 42 2.71 5.09 9.05
N ASN A 43 3.08 3.92 9.58
CA ASN A 43 2.54 3.44 10.86
C ASN A 43 3.13 4.13 12.10
N ARG A 44 4.08 5.05 11.93
CA ARG A 44 4.76 5.65 13.08
C ARG A 44 4.00 6.85 13.66
N ASN A 45 3.05 7.45 12.94
CA ASN A 45 2.11 8.49 13.41
C ASN A 45 0.95 8.64 12.42
N ASP A 46 -0.32 8.55 12.84
CA ASP A 46 -1.41 9.48 12.42
C ASP A 46 -2.84 8.97 12.71
N ASP A 47 -3.71 9.90 13.09
CA ASP A 47 -5.16 9.75 13.21
C ASP A 47 -5.82 9.13 11.94
N ALA A 48 -5.17 9.27 10.78
CA ALA A 48 -5.62 8.70 9.51
C ALA A 48 -5.65 7.16 9.49
N SER A 49 -4.69 6.49 10.15
CA SER A 49 -4.64 5.03 10.24
C SER A 49 -5.78 4.48 11.10
N THR A 50 -6.12 5.18 12.19
CA THR A 50 -7.26 4.87 13.06
C THR A 50 -8.58 5.01 12.30
N LEU A 51 -8.78 6.11 11.57
CA LEU A 51 -9.99 6.34 10.77
C LEU A 51 -10.17 5.27 9.68
N LEU A 52 -9.09 4.78 9.07
CA LEU A 52 -9.16 3.73 8.07
C LEU A 52 -9.64 2.40 8.68
N LEU A 53 -9.14 2.02 9.87
CA LEU A 53 -9.62 0.83 10.58
C LEU A 53 -11.10 0.92 10.95
N GLU A 54 -11.52 2.08 11.45
CA GLU A 54 -12.92 2.34 11.76
C GLU A 54 -13.80 2.24 10.52
N ALA A 55 -13.33 2.75 9.37
CA ALA A 55 -14.03 2.64 8.10
C ALA A 55 -14.21 1.18 7.66
N PHE A 56 -13.20 0.32 7.84
CA PHE A 56 -13.31 -1.12 7.55
C PHE A 56 -14.36 -1.80 8.43
N VAL A 57 -14.42 -1.45 9.71
CA VAL A 57 -15.45 -1.98 10.62
C VAL A 57 -16.84 -1.46 10.23
N ALA A 58 -16.95 -0.18 9.90
CA ALA A 58 -18.21 0.46 9.49
C ALA A 58 -18.76 -0.13 8.18
N ALA A 59 -17.90 -0.40 7.19
CA ALA A 59 -18.26 -0.98 5.89
C ALA A 59 -18.99 -2.33 5.98
N ARG A 60 -18.86 -3.06 7.10
CA ARG A 60 -19.63 -4.30 7.32
C ARG A 60 -21.13 -4.06 7.51
N ARG A 61 -21.52 -2.86 7.89
CA ARG A 61 -22.91 -2.48 8.23
C ARG A 61 -23.42 -1.31 7.39
N ASP A 62 -22.52 -0.55 6.78
CA ASP A 62 -22.82 0.61 5.94
C ASP A 62 -22.35 0.35 4.48
N PRO A 63 -23.29 0.09 3.55
CA PRO A 63 -22.97 -0.16 2.15
C PRO A 63 -22.30 1.03 1.44
N ASP A 64 -22.59 2.27 1.85
CA ASP A 64 -22.04 3.47 1.22
C ASP A 64 -20.56 3.62 1.60
N VAL A 65 -20.21 3.35 2.87
CA VAL A 65 -18.82 3.26 3.32
C VAL A 65 -18.08 2.13 2.59
N ALA A 66 -18.72 0.99 2.40
CA ALA A 66 -18.13 -0.12 1.64
C ALA A 66 -17.89 0.24 0.17
N ALA A 67 -18.82 0.95 -0.48
CA ALA A 67 -18.68 1.41 -1.86
C ALA A 67 -17.54 2.43 -1.98
N MET A 68 -17.47 3.38 -1.05
CA MET A 68 -16.39 4.36 -0.99
C MET A 68 -15.03 3.69 -0.82
N LEU A 69 -14.87 2.74 0.12
CA LEU A 69 -13.62 2.02 0.29
C LEU A 69 -13.24 1.26 -0.99
N ARG A 70 -14.18 0.55 -1.62
CA ARG A 70 -13.91 -0.15 -2.90
C ARG A 70 -13.40 0.80 -3.97
N SER A 71 -14.04 1.94 -4.16
CA SER A 71 -13.61 2.97 -5.13
C SER A 71 -12.19 3.44 -4.86
N GLN A 72 -11.84 3.72 -3.59
CA GLN A 72 -10.49 4.14 -3.23
C GLN A 72 -9.44 3.05 -3.51
N PHE A 73 -9.79 1.78 -3.24
CA PHE A 73 -8.93 0.65 -3.56
C PHE A 73 -8.83 0.39 -5.06
N ASP A 74 -9.87 0.67 -5.85
CA ASP A 74 -9.85 0.53 -7.31
C ASP A 74 -8.82 1.48 -7.92
N ASP A 75 -8.86 2.76 -7.53
CA ASP A 75 -7.92 3.78 -8.04
C ASP A 75 -6.47 3.49 -7.61
N ARG A 76 -6.26 2.97 -6.40
CA ARG A 76 -4.94 2.59 -5.90
C ARG A 76 -4.43 1.31 -6.57
N ARG A 77 -5.32 0.35 -6.83
CA ARG A 77 -4.99 -0.90 -7.52
C ARG A 77 -4.58 -0.66 -8.96
N ALA A 78 -5.26 0.24 -9.68
CA ALA A 78 -4.91 0.57 -11.06
C ALA A 78 -3.47 1.11 -11.14
N ARG A 79 -3.14 2.10 -10.30
CA ARG A 79 -1.78 2.68 -10.26
C ARG A 79 -0.70 1.68 -9.88
N LEU A 80 -0.98 0.81 -8.89
CA LEU A 80 -0.02 -0.23 -8.52
C LEU A 80 0.12 -1.32 -9.59
N ALA A 81 -0.94 -1.61 -10.34
CA ALA A 81 -0.88 -2.53 -11.47
C ALA A 81 0.00 -1.97 -12.60
N ASP A 82 -0.18 -0.69 -12.96
CA ASP A 82 0.65 -0.03 -13.98
C ASP A 82 2.14 -0.07 -13.60
N LEU A 83 2.46 0.10 -12.32
CA LEU A 83 3.80 -0.03 -11.76
C LEU A 83 4.39 -1.43 -11.92
N ILE A 84 3.59 -2.46 -11.60
CA ILE A 84 4.01 -3.85 -11.72
C ILE A 84 4.22 -4.22 -13.18
N ASP A 85 3.33 -3.77 -14.07
CA ASP A 85 3.43 -4.03 -15.50
C ASP A 85 4.67 -3.34 -16.11
N ALA A 86 4.98 -2.11 -15.70
CA ALA A 86 6.25 -1.45 -16.07
C ALA A 86 7.48 -2.22 -15.55
N GLY A 87 7.40 -2.77 -14.33
CA GLY A 87 8.47 -3.63 -13.79
C GLY A 87 8.65 -4.94 -14.54
N LYS A 88 7.56 -5.52 -15.06
CA LYS A 88 7.59 -6.70 -15.94
C LYS A 88 8.22 -6.39 -17.30
N ASP A 89 7.84 -5.27 -17.92
CA ASP A 89 8.40 -4.84 -19.21
C ASP A 89 9.91 -4.57 -19.13
N ALA A 90 10.39 -4.09 -17.98
CA ALA A 90 11.80 -3.91 -17.69
C ALA A 90 12.54 -5.21 -17.33
N GLY A 91 11.85 -6.36 -17.26
CA GLY A 91 12.41 -7.65 -16.87
C GLY A 91 12.77 -7.76 -15.39
N MET A 92 12.24 -6.84 -14.55
CA MET A 92 12.50 -6.81 -13.11
C MET A 92 11.53 -7.70 -12.33
N ILE A 93 10.29 -7.83 -12.82
CA ILE A 93 9.25 -8.69 -12.23
C ILE A 93 8.97 -9.84 -13.18
N ASP A 94 8.84 -11.05 -12.65
CA ASP A 94 8.48 -12.24 -13.42
C ASP A 94 7.13 -12.04 -14.14
N THR A 95 7.14 -12.18 -15.46
CA THR A 95 5.97 -11.98 -16.32
C THR A 95 4.89 -13.04 -16.11
N ASP A 96 5.25 -14.21 -15.61
CA ASP A 96 4.33 -15.34 -15.40
C ASP A 96 3.48 -15.18 -14.13
N VAL A 97 3.85 -14.27 -13.23
CA VAL A 97 3.07 -13.98 -12.01
C VAL A 97 1.94 -13.01 -12.32
N ASP A 98 0.70 -13.34 -11.93
CA ASP A 98 -0.45 -12.46 -12.17
C ASP A 98 -0.30 -11.08 -11.49
N THR A 99 -0.45 -10.00 -12.26
CA THR A 99 -0.29 -8.62 -11.76
C THR A 99 -1.29 -8.33 -10.63
N GLN A 100 -2.54 -8.76 -10.76
CA GLN A 100 -3.57 -8.48 -9.75
C GLN A 100 -3.33 -9.26 -8.46
N ALA A 101 -2.75 -10.45 -8.54
CA ALA A 101 -2.30 -11.22 -7.38
C ALA A 101 -1.18 -10.47 -6.63
N ILE A 102 -0.21 -9.89 -7.34
CA ILE A 102 0.85 -9.07 -6.72
C ILE A 102 0.24 -7.83 -6.04
N VAL A 103 -0.68 -7.12 -6.70
CA VAL A 103 -1.38 -5.97 -6.10
C VAL A 103 -2.16 -6.40 -4.85
N HIS A 104 -2.85 -7.53 -4.89
CA HIS A 104 -3.60 -8.04 -3.74
C HIS A 104 -2.66 -8.39 -2.58
N PHE A 105 -1.53 -9.03 -2.86
CA PHE A 105 -0.50 -9.34 -1.88
C PHE A 105 0.05 -8.07 -1.21
N ALA A 106 0.41 -7.05 -1.99
CA ALA A 106 0.91 -5.78 -1.47
C ALA A 106 -0.10 -5.10 -0.53
N HIS A 107 -1.38 -5.07 -0.91
CA HIS A 107 -2.44 -4.54 -0.04
C HIS A 107 -2.61 -5.35 1.25
N ALA A 108 -2.58 -6.69 1.16
CA ALA A 108 -2.72 -7.56 2.33
C ALA A 108 -1.58 -7.34 3.34
N VAL A 109 -0.34 -7.19 2.86
CA VAL A 109 0.83 -6.87 3.69
C VAL A 109 0.68 -5.49 4.34
N GLY A 110 0.33 -4.46 3.56
CA GLY A 110 0.15 -3.09 4.09
C GLY A 110 -0.95 -2.98 5.14
N LEU A 111 -2.10 -3.62 4.90
CA LEU A 111 -3.19 -3.69 5.87
C LEU A 111 -2.78 -4.47 7.13
N GLY A 112 -1.99 -5.54 6.99
CA GLY A 112 -1.43 -6.29 8.11
C GLY A 112 -0.53 -5.43 9.00
N PHE A 113 0.34 -4.60 8.39
CA PHE A 113 1.12 -3.65 9.17
C PHE A 113 0.24 -2.63 9.88
N LEU A 114 -0.75 -2.07 9.20
CA LEU A 114 -1.68 -1.12 9.82
C LEU A 114 -2.41 -1.72 11.04
N LEU A 115 -2.76 -3.01 11.00
CA LEU A 115 -3.29 -3.73 12.17
C LEU A 115 -2.28 -3.88 13.31
N TYR A 116 -1.01 -4.19 13.01
CA TYR A 116 0.05 -4.28 14.02
C TYR A 116 0.34 -2.94 14.68
N GLY A 117 0.37 -1.85 13.90
CA GLY A 117 0.54 -0.49 14.42
C GLY A 117 -0.58 -0.10 15.40
N ALA A 118 -1.82 -0.48 15.11
CA ALA A 118 -2.98 -0.16 15.95
C ALA A 118 -2.99 -0.84 17.33
N ILE A 119 -2.12 -1.83 17.55
CA ILE A 119 -1.94 -2.50 18.86
C ILE A 119 -0.52 -2.34 19.40
N ASP A 120 0.20 -1.31 18.93
CA ASP A 120 1.57 -0.96 19.33
C ASP A 120 2.59 -2.11 19.13
N VAL A 121 2.35 -3.00 18.16
CA VAL A 121 3.34 -4.00 17.77
C VAL A 121 4.42 -3.33 16.93
N LYS A 122 5.65 -3.41 17.42
CA LYS A 122 6.81 -2.82 16.73
C LYS A 122 7.00 -3.46 15.35
N HIS A 123 7.05 -2.62 14.32
CA HIS A 123 7.41 -3.03 12.97
C HIS A 123 8.89 -3.40 12.84
N PRO A 124 9.25 -4.28 11.88
CA PRO A 124 10.64 -4.43 11.48
C PRO A 124 11.20 -3.06 11.05
N ASP A 125 12.50 -2.85 11.26
CA ASP A 125 13.18 -1.74 10.61
C ASP A 125 13.26 -1.96 9.09
N THR A 126 13.46 -0.85 8.36
CA THR A 126 13.49 -0.84 6.88
C THR A 126 14.48 -1.88 6.35
N ALA A 127 15.71 -1.90 6.87
CA ALA A 127 16.76 -2.82 6.39
C ALA A 127 16.41 -4.31 6.62
N SER A 128 15.74 -4.64 7.72
CA SER A 128 15.27 -6.01 7.98
C SER A 128 14.09 -6.38 7.10
N TRP A 129 13.23 -5.42 6.76
CA TRP A 129 12.11 -5.63 5.85
C TRP A 129 12.57 -5.83 4.41
N GLU A 130 13.50 -5.02 3.92
CA GLU A 130 14.10 -5.15 2.57
C GLU A 130 14.70 -6.53 2.36
N GLN A 131 15.35 -7.06 3.40
CA GLN A 131 15.91 -8.40 3.41
C GLN A 131 14.88 -9.53 3.29
N VAL A 132 13.64 -9.31 3.71
CA VAL A 132 12.54 -10.26 3.54
C VAL A 132 12.01 -10.17 2.11
N VAL A 133 11.75 -8.95 1.64
CA VAL A 133 11.25 -8.72 0.28
C VAL A 133 12.18 -9.34 -0.76
N ALA A 134 13.48 -9.09 -0.66
CA ALA A 134 14.50 -9.60 -1.59
C ALA A 134 14.69 -11.13 -1.58
N ARG A 135 14.06 -11.87 -0.66
CA ARG A 135 14.20 -13.34 -0.53
C ARG A 135 12.90 -14.11 -0.72
N VAL A 136 11.77 -13.44 -0.49
CA VAL A 136 10.44 -14.05 -0.56
C VAL A 136 9.76 -13.74 -1.91
N VAL A 137 10.13 -12.62 -2.51
CA VAL A 137 9.74 -12.22 -3.87
C VAL A 137 10.92 -12.42 -4.79
#